data_AF-A0A497U1Z7-F1
#
_entry.id   AF-A0A497U1Z7-F1
#
_cell.length_a   1.000
_cell.length_b   1.000
_cell.length_c   1.000
_cell.angle_alpha   90.00
_cell.angle_beta   90.00
_cell.angle_gamma   90.00
#
_symmetry.space_group_name_H-M   'P 1'
#
loop_
_entity.id
_entity.type
_entity.pdbx_description
1 polymer ?
#
loop_
_entity_poly.entity_id
_entity_poly.type
_entity_poly.pdbx_seq_one_letter_code
_entity_poly.pdbx_strand_id
1 'polypeptide(L)'
;MAFKKGQSGNPGGRPRGIKDRRIKYREYLEPHAENLIKKAVELALTGDVAAMRLCLERIIPPIRGKDETVNIGTLKGSLTLQGQKIISAMGKGQLTPSEAASMLSTMASQTRIIEADELEKRIAALEAKS
;
A
#
# COMPACT_ATOMS: atom_id res chain seq x y z
N MET A 1 -12.59 -28.70 17.83
CA MET A 1 -12.28 -28.13 19.16
C MET A 1 -11.80 -26.70 18.95
N ALA A 2 -12.47 -25.71 19.54
CA ALA A 2 -12.06 -24.31 19.45
C ALA A 2 -10.93 -24.02 20.45
N PHE A 3 -9.98 -23.18 20.08
CA PHE A 3 -8.87 -22.80 20.96
C PHE A 3 -9.36 -21.96 22.14
N LYS A 4 -8.73 -22.11 23.31
CA LYS A 4 -9.05 -21.29 24.50
C LYS A 4 -8.71 -19.82 24.23
N LYS A 5 -9.64 -18.92 24.54
CA LYS A 5 -9.42 -17.46 24.47
C LYS A 5 -8.16 -17.10 25.30
N GLY A 6 -7.19 -16.44 24.66
CA GLY A 6 -5.91 -16.09 25.28
C GLY A 6 -4.79 -17.13 25.13
N GLN A 7 -5.04 -18.28 24.52
CA GLN A 7 -4.03 -19.31 24.27
C GLN A 7 -3.95 -19.63 22.76
N SER A 8 -2.77 -19.40 22.18
CA SER A 8 -2.52 -19.77 20.78
C SER A 8 -2.73 -21.27 20.60
N GLY A 9 -3.44 -21.64 19.54
CA GLY A 9 -3.56 -23.03 19.10
C GLY A 9 -2.25 -23.65 18.61
N ASN A 10 -1.25 -22.81 18.36
CA ASN A 10 0.11 -23.22 18.04
C ASN A 10 1.10 -22.36 18.85
N PRO A 11 1.42 -22.76 20.10
CA PRO A 11 2.33 -22.03 20.98
C PRO A 11 3.76 -21.92 20.43
N GLY A 12 4.19 -22.92 19.64
CA GLY A 12 5.52 -22.94 19.00
C GLY A 12 5.60 -22.14 17.70
N GLY A 13 4.48 -21.58 17.24
CA GLY A 13 4.41 -20.85 15.97
C GLY A 13 4.70 -21.72 14.75
N ARG A 14 4.83 -21.08 13.59
CA ARG A 14 5.20 -21.77 12.35
C ARG A 14 6.64 -22.31 12.50
N PRO A 15 6.90 -23.60 12.20
CA PRO A 15 8.24 -24.16 12.34
C PRO A 15 9.27 -23.37 11.51
N ARG A 16 10.42 -23.07 12.12
CA ARG A 16 11.50 -22.31 11.48
C ARG A 16 12.03 -23.08 10.26
N GLY A 17 12.29 -22.36 9.17
CA GLY A 17 12.82 -22.94 7.91
C GLY A 17 11.77 -23.48 6.93
N ILE A 18 10.49 -23.57 7.31
CA ILE A 18 9.43 -23.98 6.37
C ILE A 18 9.10 -22.81 5.43
N LYS A 19 9.62 -22.89 4.20
CA LYS A 19 9.22 -22.00 3.11
C LYS A 19 7.72 -22.12 2.88
N ASP A 20 7.08 -20.99 2.59
CA ASP A 20 5.70 -21.00 2.15
C ASP A 20 5.55 -21.81 0.87
N ARG A 21 4.44 -22.56 0.75
CA ARG A 21 4.15 -23.34 -0.46
C ARG A 21 4.21 -22.45 -1.70
N ARG A 22 3.80 -21.17 -1.56
CA ARG A 22 3.89 -20.17 -2.63
C ARG A 22 5.32 -19.85 -3.04
N ILE A 23 6.24 -19.75 -2.08
CA ILE A 23 7.68 -19.52 -2.34
C ILE A 23 8.26 -20.74 -3.05
N LYS A 24 7.97 -21.93 -2.51
CA LYS A 24 8.39 -23.20 -3.12
C LYS A 24 7.94 -23.27 -4.59
N TYR A 25 6.65 -23.06 -4.88
CA TYR A 25 6.15 -23.13 -6.25
C TYR A 25 6.76 -22.10 -7.19
N ARG A 26 7.07 -20.89 -6.72
CA ARG A 26 7.79 -19.90 -7.53
C ARG A 26 9.18 -20.42 -7.93
N GLU A 27 9.93 -20.95 -6.96
CA GLU A 27 11.26 -21.53 -7.21
C GLU A 27 11.21 -22.69 -8.21
N TYR A 28 10.14 -23.50 -8.21
CA TYR A 28 9.94 -24.56 -9.21
C TYR A 28 9.62 -24.02 -10.61
N LEU A 29 8.95 -22.88 -10.72
CA LEU A 29 8.55 -22.30 -12.01
C LEU A 29 9.65 -21.43 -12.63
N GLU A 30 10.52 -20.82 -11.83
CA GLU A 30 11.57 -19.89 -12.27
C GLU A 30 12.41 -20.44 -13.44
N PRO A 31 12.93 -21.69 -13.40
CA PRO A 31 13.74 -22.22 -14.50
C PRO A 31 12.96 -22.42 -15.81
N HIS A 32 11.62 -22.49 -15.73
CA HIS A 32 10.74 -22.68 -16.87
C HIS A 32 10.08 -21.38 -17.35
N ALA A 33 10.35 -20.26 -16.69
CA ALA A 33 9.63 -19.00 -16.90
C ALA A 33 9.66 -18.56 -18.38
N GLU A 34 10.83 -18.58 -19.02
CA GLU A 34 10.97 -18.18 -20.42
C GLU A 34 10.13 -19.05 -21.38
N ASN A 35 10.18 -20.37 -21.20
CA ASN A 35 9.43 -21.31 -22.04
C ASN A 35 7.92 -21.20 -21.81
N LEU A 36 7.50 -21.00 -20.56
CA LEU A 36 6.09 -20.78 -20.23
C LEU A 36 5.56 -19.48 -20.86
N ILE A 37 6.36 -18.41 -20.84
CA ILE A 37 6.01 -17.14 -21.48
C ILE A 37 5.89 -17.32 -22.99
N LYS A 38 6.87 -17.95 -23.65
CA LYS A 38 6.81 -18.23 -25.10
C LYS A 38 5.56 -19.03 -25.47
N LYS A 39 5.24 -20.07 -24.70
CA LYS A 39 4.06 -20.89 -24.96
C LYS A 39 2.76 -20.14 -24.73
N ALA A 40 2.68 -19.30 -23.70
CA ALA A 40 1.51 -18.45 -23.46
C ALA A 40 1.28 -17.47 -24.62
N VAL A 41 2.34 -16.88 -25.17
CA VAL A 41 2.24 -16.00 -26.35
C VAL A 41 1.77 -16.78 -27.58
N GLU A 42 2.34 -17.95 -27.84
CA GLU A 42 1.91 -18.81 -28.96
C GLU A 42 0.41 -19.15 -28.86
N LEU A 43 -0.03 -19.63 -27.68
CA LEU A 43 -1.43 -19.97 -27.45
C LEU A 43 -2.36 -18.75 -27.64
N ALA A 44 -1.96 -17.59 -27.12
CA ALA A 44 -2.70 -16.34 -27.31
C ALA A 44 -2.85 -16.00 -28.80
N LEU A 45 -1.77 -16.10 -29.57
CA LEU A 45 -1.79 -15.84 -31.01
C LEU A 45 -2.62 -16.86 -31.81
N THR A 46 -2.77 -18.08 -31.30
CA THR A 46 -3.65 -19.11 -31.89
C THR A 46 -5.12 -18.99 -31.47
N GLY A 47 -5.47 -18.01 -30.64
CA GLY A 47 -6.86 -17.71 -30.27
C GLY A 47 -7.33 -18.28 -28.93
N ASP A 48 -6.43 -18.76 -28.07
CA ASP A 48 -6.78 -19.11 -26.70
C ASP A 48 -7.16 -17.85 -25.90
N VAL A 49 -8.44 -17.75 -25.52
CA VAL A 49 -9.00 -16.56 -24.84
C VAL A 49 -8.36 -16.30 -23.48
N ALA A 50 -7.99 -17.34 -22.74
CA ALA A 50 -7.37 -17.20 -21.43
C ALA A 50 -5.93 -16.68 -21.56
N ALA A 51 -5.17 -17.21 -22.52
CA ALA A 51 -3.82 -16.76 -22.83
C ALA A 51 -3.82 -15.32 -23.37
N MET A 52 -4.74 -14.99 -24.29
CA MET A 52 -4.92 -13.62 -24.79
C MET A 52 -5.19 -12.64 -23.65
N ARG A 53 -6.13 -12.95 -22.77
CA ARG A 53 -6.45 -12.12 -21.60
C ARG A 53 -5.22 -11.95 -20.69
N LEU A 54 -4.50 -13.02 -20.38
CA LEU A 54 -3.30 -12.96 -19.56
C LEU A 54 -2.24 -12.03 -20.16
N CYS A 55 -1.96 -12.18 -21.46
CA CYS A 55 -1.00 -11.33 -22.16
C CYS A 55 -1.44 -9.86 -22.17
N LEU A 56 -2.71 -9.57 -22.49
CA LEU A 56 -3.25 -8.21 -22.52
C LEU A 56 -3.20 -7.54 -21.15
N GLU A 57 -3.58 -8.22 -20.06
CA GLU A 57 -3.52 -7.68 -18.70
C GLU A 57 -2.08 -7.40 -18.20
N ARG A 58 -1.07 -8.05 -18.80
CA ARG A 58 0.34 -7.77 -18.45
C ARG A 58 0.96 -6.66 -19.29
N ILE A 59 0.49 -6.46 -20.52
CA ILE A 59 0.98 -5.42 -21.43
C ILE A 59 0.26 -4.09 -21.17
N ILE A 60 -1.06 -4.14 -21.04
CA ILE A 60 -1.92 -2.97 -20.86
C ILE A 60 -2.23 -2.87 -19.36
N PRO A 61 -1.72 -1.83 -18.65
CA PRO A 61 -2.07 -1.65 -17.25
C PRO A 61 -3.59 -1.45 -17.13
N PRO A 62 -4.25 -2.04 -16.12
CA PRO A 62 -5.66 -1.76 -15.88
C PRO A 62 -5.83 -0.26 -15.68
N ILE A 63 -6.86 0.31 -16.32
CA ILE A 63 -7.23 1.70 -16.08
C ILE A 63 -7.56 1.81 -14.60
N ARG A 64 -6.65 2.45 -13.86
CA ARG A 64 -6.92 2.86 -12.48
C ARG A 64 -7.82 4.08 -12.56
N GLY A 65 -8.84 4.13 -11.70
CA GLY A 65 -9.57 5.38 -11.48
C GLY A 65 -8.55 6.48 -11.20
N LYS A 66 -8.46 7.45 -12.10
CA LYS A 66 -7.76 8.69 -11.83
C LYS A 66 -8.81 9.60 -11.24
N ASP A 67 -8.73 9.79 -9.94
CA ASP A 67 -9.42 10.87 -9.27
C ASP A 67 -8.98 12.19 -9.92
N GLU A 68 -9.94 13.04 -10.29
CA GLU A 68 -9.62 14.37 -10.81
C GLU A 68 -8.85 15.16 -9.73
N THR A 69 -7.99 16.08 -10.15
CA THR A 69 -7.25 16.89 -9.19
C THR A 69 -8.22 17.74 -8.37
N VAL A 70 -8.44 17.39 -7.12
CA VAL A 70 -9.29 18.19 -6.24
C VAL A 70 -8.52 19.38 -5.69
N ASN A 71 -9.04 20.58 -5.97
CA ASN A 71 -8.50 21.81 -5.40
C ASN A 71 -9.13 22.09 -4.03
N ILE A 72 -8.43 21.71 -2.98
CA ILE A 72 -8.79 22.01 -1.59
C ILE A 72 -8.24 23.37 -1.09
N GLY A 73 -7.66 24.18 -1.99
CA GLY A 73 -7.02 25.44 -1.64
C GLY A 73 -5.78 25.26 -0.75
N THR A 74 -5.28 26.35 -0.18
CA THR A 74 -4.11 26.28 0.71
C THR A 74 -4.53 25.82 2.11
N LEU A 75 -3.91 24.72 2.56
CA LEU A 75 -3.98 24.28 3.94
C LEU A 75 -3.07 25.18 4.80
N LYS A 76 -3.69 26.06 5.60
CA LYS A 76 -3.02 26.96 6.55
C LYS A 76 -3.62 26.79 7.94
N GLY A 77 -2.82 27.06 8.97
CA GLY A 77 -3.19 26.96 10.38
C GLY A 77 -2.73 25.65 11.02
N SER A 78 -3.27 25.34 12.20
CA SER A 78 -2.93 24.10 12.92
C SER A 78 -3.33 22.85 12.15
N LEU A 79 -2.65 21.73 12.41
CA LEU A 79 -2.95 20.43 11.80
C LEU A 79 -4.42 20.02 12.04
N THR A 80 -4.98 20.36 13.21
CA THR A 80 -6.40 20.13 13.52
C THR A 80 -7.33 20.88 12.58
N LEU A 81 -7.05 22.18 12.31
CA LEU A 81 -7.86 22.99 11.39
C LEU A 81 -7.76 22.47 9.96
N GLN A 82 -6.56 22.05 9.54
CA GLN A 82 -6.34 21.46 8.23
C GLN A 82 -7.13 20.14 8.08
N GLY A 83 -7.10 19.27 9.09
CA GLY A 83 -7.87 18.02 9.08
C GLY A 83 -9.38 18.24 9.04
N GLN A 84 -9.90 19.20 9.80
CA GLN A 84 -11.31 19.57 9.76
C GLN A 84 -11.74 20.10 8.39
N LYS A 85 -10.88 20.89 7.71
CA LYS A 85 -11.15 21.35 6.34
C LYS A 85 -11.31 20.19 5.36
N ILE A 86 -10.45 19.17 5.44
CA ILE A 86 -10.54 17.98 4.57
C ILE A 86 -11.84 17.21 4.85
N ILE A 87 -12.18 16.98 6.11
CA ILE A 87 -13.43 16.29 6.49
C ILE A 87 -14.66 17.09 6.04
N SER A 88 -14.62 18.42 6.16
CA SER A 88 -15.71 19.29 5.69
C SER A 88 -15.86 19.27 4.17
N ALA A 89 -14.76 19.27 3.42
CA ALA A 89 -14.78 19.17 1.96
C ALA A 89 -15.36 17.83 1.50
N MET A 90 -15.03 16.73 2.19
CA MET A 90 -15.66 15.42 1.97
C MET A 90 -17.17 15.46 2.25
N GLY A 91 -17.60 16.05 3.37
CA GLY A 91 -19.02 16.17 3.71
C GLY A 91 -19.83 17.03 2.72
N LYS A 92 -19.16 17.94 2.00
CA LYS A 92 -19.75 18.77 0.93
C LYS A 92 -19.73 18.10 -0.45
N GLY A 93 -19.19 16.89 -0.57
CA GLY A 93 -19.05 16.18 -1.84
C GLY A 93 -17.96 16.74 -2.76
N GLN A 94 -17.06 17.57 -2.25
CA GLN A 94 -15.92 18.09 -3.01
C GLN A 94 -14.75 17.10 -3.05
N LEU A 95 -14.72 16.16 -2.09
CA LEU A 95 -13.78 15.05 -2.02
C LEU A 95 -14.52 13.74 -1.90
N THR A 96 -13.98 12.69 -2.51
CA THR A 96 -14.37 11.32 -2.21
C THR A 96 -13.82 10.89 -0.83
N PRO A 97 -14.43 9.89 -0.18
CA PRO A 97 -13.88 9.33 1.06
C PRO A 97 -12.45 8.77 0.90
N SER A 98 -12.14 8.23 -0.29
CA SER A 98 -10.80 7.72 -0.66
C SER A 98 -9.75 8.84 -0.65
N GLU A 99 -10.05 9.94 -1.35
CA GLU A 99 -9.16 11.11 -1.43
C GLU A 99 -8.92 11.74 -0.06
N ALA A 100 -10.00 11.93 0.73
CA ALA A 100 -9.91 12.50 2.07
C ALA A 100 -9.05 11.63 2.99
N ALA A 101 -9.21 10.31 2.95
CA ALA A 101 -8.39 9.37 3.71
C ALA A 101 -6.91 9.43 3.30
N SER A 102 -6.63 9.49 1.98
CA SER A 102 -5.27 9.62 1.47
C SER A 102 -4.61 10.92 1.94
N MET A 103 -5.33 12.05 1.91
CA MET A 103 -4.79 13.34 2.37
C MET A 103 -4.51 13.36 3.87
N LEU A 104 -5.42 12.83 4.69
CA LEU A 104 -5.21 12.74 6.14
C LEU A 104 -4.01 11.83 6.48
N SER A 105 -3.78 10.77 5.71
CA SER A 105 -2.60 9.91 5.85
C SER A 105 -1.29 10.65 5.51
N THR A 106 -1.29 11.44 4.43
CA THR A 106 -0.15 12.29 4.06
C THR A 106 0.12 13.34 5.14
N MET A 107 -0.92 13.98 5.69
CA MET A 107 -0.78 14.90 6.81
C MET A 107 -0.19 14.24 8.06
N ALA A 108 -0.67 13.06 8.44
CA ALA A 108 -0.10 12.31 9.58
C ALA A 108 1.37 11.93 9.36
N SER A 109 1.79 11.76 8.10
CA SER A 109 3.20 11.54 7.76
C SER A 109 4.02 12.81 7.91
N GLN A 110 3.47 13.97 7.49
CA GLN A 110 4.09 15.27 7.69
C GLN A 110 4.24 15.61 9.18
N THR A 111 3.23 15.31 10.02
CA THR A 111 3.29 15.54 11.47
C THR A 111 4.47 14.81 12.10
N ARG A 112 4.69 13.54 11.73
CA ARG A 112 5.82 12.76 12.24
C ARG A 112 7.18 13.36 11.86
N ILE A 113 7.29 13.98 10.67
CA ILE A 113 8.51 14.68 10.25
C ILE A 113 8.73 15.93 11.11
N ILE A 114 7.68 16.72 11.35
CA ILE A 114 7.74 17.93 12.19
C ILE A 114 8.11 17.57 13.63
N GLU A 115 7.47 16.55 14.20
CA GLU A 115 7.77 16.05 15.55
C GLU A 115 9.23 15.60 15.68
N ALA A 116 9.75 14.90 14.67
CA ALA A 116 11.16 14.48 14.66
C ALA A 116 12.12 15.70 14.66
N ASP A 117 11.85 16.69 13.81
CA ASP A 117 12.65 17.94 13.73
C ASP A 117 12.57 18.76 15.03
N GLU A 118 11.39 18.86 15.65
CA GLU A 118 11.23 19.54 16.94
C GLU A 118 11.97 18.82 18.07
N LEU A 119 11.93 17.48 18.11
CA LEU A 119 12.66 16.69 19.09
C LEU A 119 14.17 16.83 18.92
N GLU A 120 14.68 16.77 17.69
CA GLU A 120 16.10 16.97 17.37
C GLU A 120 16.59 18.33 17.87
N LYS A 121 15.85 19.40 17.59
CA LYS A 121 16.16 20.75 18.09
C LYS A 121 16.19 20.84 19.61
N ARG A 122 15.24 20.20 20.29
CA ARG A 122 15.17 20.19 21.76
C ARG A 122 16.33 19.40 22.37
N ILE A 123 16.71 18.28 21.78
CA ILE A 123 17.86 17.48 22.23
C ILE A 123 19.15 18.29 22.07
N ALA A 124 19.40 18.86 20.90
CA ALA A 124 20.58 19.68 20.66
C ALA A 124 20.69 20.87 21.64
N ALA A 125 19.57 21.52 21.96
CA ALA A 125 19.53 22.62 22.93
C ALA A 125 19.79 22.18 24.39
N LEU A 126 19.50 20.92 24.74
CA LEU A 126 19.81 20.35 26.05
C LEU A 126 21.26 19.89 26.14
N GLU A 127 21.78 19.28 25.07
CA GLU A 127 23.18 18.87 24.97
C GLU A 127 24.13 20.08 25.00
N ALA A 128 23.75 21.20 24.37
CA ALA A 128 24.54 22.43 24.41
C ALA A 128 24.58 23.13 25.80
N LYS A 129 23.76 22.70 26.75
CA LYS A 129 23.73 23.20 28.14
C LYS A 129 24.43 22.28 29.14
N SER A 130 24.90 21.12 28.69
CA SER A 130 25.65 20.15 29.49
C SER A 130 27.15 20.30 29.22
#